data_AF-A0A1G0CLU3-F1
#
_entry.id   AF-A0A1G0CLU3-F1
#
_cell.length_a   1.000
_cell.length_b   1.000
_cell.length_c   1.000
_cell.angle_alpha   90.00
_cell.angle_beta   90.00
_cell.angle_gamma   90.00
#
_symmetry.space_group_name_H-M   'P 1'
#
loop_
_entity.id
_entity.type
_entity.pdbx_description
1 polymer ?
#
loop_
_entity_poly.entity_id
_entity_poly.type
_entity_poly.pdbx_seq_one_letter_code
_entity_poly.pdbx_strand_id
1 'polypeptide(L)'
;MEKRLIKRSIMRSGAIQQVNDATVVLRHFIELSAKLLPFFNELSKKDKLLPREALDRQRIIDVFHGYKFDTSTSMILMNSSILDTIQRTFQHIEKRIPGEQSEADNAIEQFFSEHECLVNDWLQTDNN
;
A
#
# COMPACT_ATOMS: atom_id res chain seq x y z
N MET A 1 -21.53 29.32 -27.68
CA MET A 1 -20.62 29.33 -26.51
C MET A 1 -20.85 28.11 -25.60
N GLU A 2 -22.10 27.64 -25.44
CA GLU A 2 -22.48 26.44 -24.66
C GLU A 2 -21.75 25.13 -24.99
N LYS A 3 -21.58 24.78 -26.27
CA LYS A 3 -20.93 23.50 -26.66
C LYS A 3 -19.49 23.35 -26.12
N ARG A 4 -18.78 24.46 -25.90
CA ARG A 4 -17.43 24.46 -25.28
C ARG A 4 -17.48 24.28 -23.76
N LEU A 5 -18.53 24.78 -23.11
CA LEU A 5 -18.74 24.64 -21.67
C LEU A 5 -19.12 23.20 -21.30
N ILE A 6 -20.03 22.59 -22.09
CA ILE A 6 -20.43 21.18 -21.92
C ILE A 6 -19.23 20.24 -22.15
N LYS A 7 -18.44 20.46 -23.22
CA LYS A 7 -17.23 19.66 -23.49
C LYS A 7 -16.20 19.77 -22.35
N ARG A 8 -16.01 20.95 -21.77
CA ARG A 8 -15.13 21.15 -20.61
C ARG A 8 -15.67 20.48 -19.35
N SER A 9 -16.98 20.51 -19.12
CA SER A 9 -17.63 19.84 -18.00
C SER A 9 -17.50 18.31 -18.10
N ILE A 10 -17.72 17.73 -19.28
CA ILE A 10 -17.56 16.29 -19.54
C ILE A 10 -16.10 15.84 -19.41
N MET A 11 -15.14 16.65 -19.88
CA MET A 11 -13.71 16.34 -19.67
C MET A 11 -13.33 16.40 -18.19
N ARG A 12 -13.88 17.35 -17.43
CA ARG A 12 -13.66 17.44 -15.97
C ARG A 12 -14.28 16.26 -15.23
N SER A 13 -15.49 15.83 -15.59
CA SER A 13 -16.11 14.66 -14.97
C SER A 13 -15.34 13.37 -15.26
N GLY A 14 -14.81 13.20 -16.47
CA GLY A 14 -13.95 12.06 -16.81
C GLY A 14 -12.65 12.04 -15.99
N ALA A 15 -12.01 13.20 -15.81
CA ALA A 15 -10.81 13.32 -14.97
C ALA A 15 -11.10 13.03 -13.49
N ILE A 16 -12.25 13.48 -12.96
CA ILE A 16 -12.68 13.17 -11.58
C ILE A 16 -12.89 11.67 -11.42
N GLN A 17 -13.55 11.02 -12.38
CA GLN A 17 -13.76 9.57 -12.34
C GLN A 17 -12.43 8.80 -12.32
N GLN A 18 -11.47 9.19 -13.16
CA GLN A 18 -10.14 8.56 -13.19
C GLN A 18 -9.39 8.71 -11.86
N VAL A 19 -9.49 9.88 -11.22
CA VAL A 19 -8.91 10.10 -9.89
C VAL A 19 -9.58 9.20 -8.85
N ASN A 20 -10.91 9.11 -8.86
CA ASN A 20 -11.65 8.24 -7.94
C ASN A 20 -11.29 6.76 -8.13
N ASP A 21 -11.24 6.28 -9.37
CA ASP A 21 -10.87 4.91 -9.70
C ASP A 21 -9.44 4.60 -9.23
N ALA A 22 -8.50 5.52 -9.47
CA ALA A 22 -7.12 5.40 -8.99
C ALA A 22 -7.04 5.36 -7.46
N THR A 23 -7.81 6.20 -6.76
CA THR A 23 -7.91 6.19 -5.30
C THR A 23 -8.45 4.86 -4.79
N VAL A 24 -9.48 4.29 -5.41
CA VAL A 24 -10.03 2.96 -5.04
C VAL A 24 -8.98 1.86 -5.21
N VAL A 25 -8.25 1.86 -6.32
CA VAL A 25 -7.16 0.89 -6.55
C VAL A 25 -6.06 1.05 -5.49
N LEU A 26 -5.71 2.29 -5.11
CA LEU A 26 -4.72 2.55 -4.07
C LEU A 26 -5.21 2.06 -2.69
N ARG A 27 -6.46 2.35 -2.32
CA ARG A 27 -7.08 1.85 -1.08
C ARG A 27 -6.98 0.33 -1.01
N HIS A 28 -7.37 -0.36 -2.08
CA HIS A 28 -7.31 -1.82 -2.14
C HIS A 28 -5.89 -2.37 -1.99
N PHE A 29 -4.91 -1.72 -2.63
CA PHE A 29 -3.51 -2.11 -2.49
C PHE A 29 -2.99 -1.92 -1.05
N ILE A 30 -3.38 -0.83 -0.39
CA ILE A 30 -3.02 -0.55 1.01
C ILE A 30 -3.62 -1.61 1.94
N GLU A 31 -4.90 -1.95 1.77
CA GLU A 31 -5.57 -3.01 2.54
C GLU A 31 -4.93 -4.39 2.31
N LEU A 32 -4.51 -4.69 1.08
CA LEU A 32 -3.78 -5.91 0.77
C LEU A 32 -2.43 -5.93 1.48
N SER A 33 -1.70 -4.82 1.45
CA SER A 33 -0.42 -4.66 2.13
C SER A 33 -0.55 -4.86 3.64
N ALA A 34 -1.66 -4.39 4.24
CA ALA A 34 -1.98 -4.59 5.65
C ALA A 34 -2.14 -6.06 6.07
N LYS A 35 -2.40 -6.95 5.12
CA LYS A 35 -2.47 -8.41 5.35
C LYS A 35 -1.16 -9.11 5.00
N LEU A 36 -0.53 -8.70 3.90
CA LEU A 36 0.66 -9.37 3.37
C LEU A 36 1.94 -9.02 4.13
N LEU A 37 2.16 -7.76 4.51
CA LEU A 37 3.39 -7.35 5.21
C LEU A 37 3.55 -8.05 6.57
N PRO A 38 2.52 -8.15 7.44
CA PRO A 38 2.66 -8.85 8.71
C PRO A 38 2.90 -10.34 8.52
N PHE A 39 2.19 -10.95 7.57
CA PHE A 39 2.39 -12.36 7.26
C PHE A 39 3.80 -12.62 6.72
N PHE A 40 4.31 -11.76 5.84
CA PHE A 40 5.67 -11.82 5.34
C PHE A 40 6.70 -11.62 6.46
N ASN A 41 6.43 -10.71 7.41
CA ASN A 41 7.28 -10.51 8.58
C ASN A 41 7.37 -11.78 9.44
N GLU A 42 6.23 -12.43 9.70
CA GLU A 42 6.19 -13.70 10.44
C GLU A 42 6.93 -14.83 9.73
N LEU A 43 6.82 -14.92 8.40
CA LEU A 43 7.60 -15.89 7.61
C LEU A 43 9.11 -15.57 7.65
N SER A 44 9.48 -14.30 7.65
CA SER A 44 10.89 -13.87 7.63
C SER A 44 11.59 -14.02 8.99
N LYS A 45 10.84 -14.16 10.08
CA LYS A 45 11.36 -14.48 11.42
C LYS A 45 11.77 -15.95 11.59
N LYS A 46 11.26 -16.85 10.75
CA LYS A 46 11.47 -18.30 10.92
C LYS A 46 12.83 -18.72 10.37
N ASP A 47 13.61 -19.42 11.19
CA ASP A 47 14.87 -20.05 10.76
C ASP A 47 14.65 -21.16 9.73
N LYS A 48 13.50 -21.85 9.80
CA LYS A 48 13.12 -22.94 8.88
C LYS A 48 11.67 -22.77 8.46
N LEU A 49 11.47 -22.69 7.15
CA LEU A 49 10.16 -22.63 6.52
C LEU A 49 9.73 -24.00 6.00
N LEU A 50 8.46 -24.32 6.13
CA LEU A 50 7.85 -25.43 5.41
C LEU A 50 7.85 -25.15 3.90
N PRO A 51 7.81 -26.17 3.03
CA PRO A 51 7.83 -25.96 1.58
C PRO A 51 6.72 -25.01 1.08
N ARG A 52 5.52 -25.10 1.67
CA ARG A 52 4.40 -24.21 1.36
C ARG A 52 4.66 -22.77 1.82
N GLU A 53 5.26 -22.59 2.99
CA GLU A 53 5.58 -21.27 3.53
C GLU A 53 6.67 -20.57 2.72
N ALA A 54 7.65 -21.32 2.21
CA ALA A 54 8.66 -20.79 1.29
C ALA A 54 8.03 -20.32 -0.03
N LEU A 55 7.06 -21.08 -0.57
CA LEU A 55 6.29 -20.68 -1.75
C LEU A 55 5.47 -19.41 -1.48
N ASP A 56 4.77 -19.36 -0.35
CA ASP A 56 3.95 -18.20 0.02
C ASP A 56 4.82 -16.96 0.24
N ARG A 57 5.99 -17.10 0.90
CA ARG A 57 7.00 -16.03 1.02
C ARG A 57 7.43 -15.50 -0.35
N GLN A 58 7.79 -16.39 -1.28
CA GLN A 58 8.24 -15.99 -2.61
C GLN A 58 7.15 -15.25 -3.38
N ARG A 59 5.90 -15.73 -3.32
CA ARG A 59 4.76 -15.06 -3.96
C ARG A 59 4.56 -13.64 -3.46
N ILE A 60 4.73 -13.41 -2.15
CA ILE A 60 4.61 -12.07 -1.57
C ILE A 60 5.73 -11.17 -2.11
N ILE A 61 6.98 -11.66 -2.13
CA ILE A 61 8.11 -10.94 -2.72
C ILE A 61 7.83 -10.58 -4.18
N ASP A 62 7.34 -11.52 -4.97
CA ASP A 62 7.04 -11.30 -6.39
C ASP A 62 5.95 -10.23 -6.59
N VAL A 63 4.92 -10.19 -5.72
CA VAL A 63 3.89 -9.16 -5.74
C VAL A 63 4.48 -7.77 -5.48
N PHE A 64 5.32 -7.63 -4.45
CA PHE A 64 5.91 -6.34 -4.09
C PHE A 64 6.99 -5.89 -5.08
N HIS A 65 7.77 -6.81 -5.66
CA HIS A 65 8.70 -6.49 -6.75
C HIS A 65 8.02 -6.17 -8.07
N GLY A 66 6.87 -6.78 -8.34
CA GLY A 66 6.02 -6.46 -9.47
C GLY A 66 5.37 -5.08 -9.36
N TYR A 67 5.31 -4.51 -8.17
CA TYR A 67 4.74 -3.20 -7.90
C TYR A 67 5.70 -2.08 -8.32
N LYS A 68 5.25 -1.20 -9.24
CA LYS A 68 6.07 -0.13 -9.83
C LYS A 68 5.50 1.28 -9.63
N PHE A 69 4.59 1.47 -8.69
CA PHE A 69 3.98 2.79 -8.52
C PHE A 69 4.98 3.79 -7.94
N ASP A 70 4.91 5.01 -8.44
CA ASP A 70 5.58 6.15 -7.82
C ASP A 70 4.94 6.39 -6.45
N THR A 71 5.74 6.33 -5.38
CA THR A 71 5.27 6.53 -4.01
C THR A 71 4.72 7.94 -3.80
N SER A 72 5.08 8.91 -4.66
CA SER A 72 4.47 10.24 -4.66
C SER A 72 2.96 10.21 -4.97
N THR A 73 2.45 9.13 -5.58
CA THR A 73 1.04 9.00 -5.94
C THR A 73 0.13 9.05 -4.71
N SER A 74 0.51 8.42 -3.59
CA SER A 74 -0.31 8.49 -2.38
C SER A 74 -0.26 9.86 -1.72
N MET A 75 0.84 10.62 -1.87
CA MET A 75 0.88 12.02 -1.43
C MET A 75 -0.12 12.86 -2.21
N ILE A 76 -0.26 12.63 -3.52
CA ILE A 76 -1.15 13.41 -4.39
C ILE A 76 -2.62 13.02 -4.16
N LEU A 77 -2.91 11.72 -4.12
CA LEU A 77 -4.29 11.21 -4.09
C LEU A 77 -4.88 11.10 -2.68
N MET A 78 -4.02 10.93 -1.67
CA MET A 78 -4.45 10.63 -0.29
C MET A 78 -3.77 11.51 0.76
N ASN A 79 -2.88 12.42 0.37
CA ASN A 79 -2.10 13.25 1.30
C ASN A 79 -1.33 12.41 2.35
N SER A 80 -0.83 11.25 1.94
CA SER A 80 -0.16 10.31 2.84
C SER A 80 1.06 9.67 2.18
N SER A 81 2.10 9.42 2.98
CA SER A 81 3.33 8.73 2.60
C SER A 81 3.19 7.20 2.59
N ILE A 82 1.97 6.66 2.75
CA ILE A 82 1.72 5.24 3.00
C ILE A 82 2.38 4.30 1.99
N LEU A 83 2.50 4.67 0.72
CA LEU A 83 3.19 3.83 -0.28
C LEU A 83 4.71 3.79 -0.06
N ASP A 84 5.32 4.90 0.34
CA ASP A 84 6.72 4.96 0.72
C ASP A 84 6.96 4.13 2.00
N THR A 85 6.06 4.24 2.97
CA THR A 85 6.08 3.42 4.19
C THR A 85 5.96 1.93 3.87
N ILE A 86 4.99 1.52 3.05
CA ILE A 86 4.84 0.12 2.57
C ILE A 86 6.13 -0.38 1.92
N GLN A 87 6.73 0.42 1.03
CA GLN A 87 7.94 0.03 0.32
C GLN A 87 9.13 -0.16 1.27
N ARG A 88 9.32 0.77 2.21
CA ARG A 88 10.39 0.67 3.21
C ARG A 88 10.18 -0.54 4.12
N THR A 89 8.96 -0.73 4.62
CA THR A 89 8.62 -1.88 5.47
C THR A 89 8.90 -3.20 4.75
N PHE A 90 8.50 -3.33 3.48
CA PHE A 90 8.85 -4.49 2.67
C PHE A 90 10.38 -4.71 2.58
N GLN A 91 11.15 -3.66 2.26
CA GLN A 91 12.61 -3.74 2.14
C GLN A 91 13.30 -4.14 3.45
N HIS A 92 12.82 -3.65 4.60
CA HIS A 92 13.35 -4.03 5.90
C HIS A 92 13.05 -5.50 6.23
N ILE A 93 11.84 -5.97 5.92
CA ILE A 93 11.47 -7.38 6.14
C ILE A 93 12.26 -8.30 5.20
N GLU A 94 12.44 -7.92 3.93
CA GLU A 94 13.17 -8.74 2.95
C GLU A 94 14.64 -8.93 3.32
N LYS A 95 15.28 -7.88 3.84
CA LYS A 95 16.69 -7.90 4.28
C LYS A 95 16.88 -8.57 5.65
N ARG A 96 15.81 -8.98 6.32
CA ARG A 96 15.87 -9.56 7.66
C ARG A 96 16.65 -10.87 7.66
N ILE A 97 17.59 -10.97 8.61
CA ILE A 97 18.25 -12.23 8.95
C ILE A 97 17.50 -12.84 10.14
N PRO A 98 17.06 -14.11 10.05
CA PRO A 98 16.44 -14.80 11.17
C PRO A 98 17.33 -14.78 12.43
N GLY A 99 16.72 -14.48 13.58
CA GLY A 99 17.42 -14.40 14.88
C GLY A 99 18.05 -13.04 15.23
N GLU A 100 18.05 -12.06 14.33
CA GLU A 100 18.53 -10.69 14.63
C GLU A 100 17.39 -9.72 14.99
N GLN A 101 17.67 -8.82 15.93
CA GLN A 101 16.79 -7.68 16.23
C GLN A 101 16.69 -6.82 14.97
N SER A 102 15.50 -6.74 14.37
CA SER A 102 15.34 -6.17 13.04
C SER A 102 14.52 -4.88 13.07
N GLU A 103 15.00 -3.87 12.36
CA GLU A 103 14.25 -2.65 12.03
C GLU A 103 12.91 -2.95 11.34
N ALA A 104 12.73 -4.16 10.81
CA ALA A 104 11.48 -4.63 10.21
C ALA A 104 10.28 -4.59 11.16
N ASP A 105 10.47 -4.88 12.45
CA ASP A 105 9.34 -4.86 13.40
C ASP A 105 8.89 -3.40 13.67
N ASN A 106 9.85 -2.48 13.85
CA ASN A 106 9.54 -1.05 13.98
C ASN A 106 8.88 -0.49 12.70
N ALA A 107 9.34 -0.92 11.52
CA ALA A 107 8.76 -0.51 10.25
C ALA A 107 7.33 -1.07 10.05
N ILE A 108 7.04 -2.26 10.57
CA ILE A 108 5.67 -2.82 10.60
C ILE A 108 4.77 -1.99 11.51
N GLU A 109 5.23 -1.63 12.71
CA GLU A 109 4.46 -0.81 13.66
C GLU A 109 4.16 0.58 13.08
N GLN A 110 5.17 1.22 12.47
CA GLN A 110 4.99 2.50 11.79
C GLN A 110 3.95 2.41 10.65
N PHE A 111 4.04 1.36 9.83
CA PHE A 111 3.08 1.10 8.76
C PHE A 111 1.66 0.96 9.30
N PHE A 112 1.46 0.20 10.37
CA PHE A 112 0.13 0.04 10.97
C PHE A 112 -0.43 1.34 11.54
N SER A 113 0.41 2.15 12.19
CA SER A 113 -0.02 3.44 12.71
C SER A 113 -0.48 4.36 11.58
N GLU A 114 0.26 4.45 10.47
CA GLU A 114 -0.14 5.27 9.33
C GLU A 114 -1.39 4.70 8.63
N HIS A 115 -1.48 3.37 8.51
CA HIS A 115 -2.66 2.70 7.96
C HIS A 115 -3.93 2.98 8.79
N GLU A 116 -3.85 2.93 10.12
CA GLU A 116 -5.00 3.24 10.99
C GLU A 116 -5.45 4.70 10.85
N CYS A 117 -4.52 5.65 10.82
CA CYS A 117 -4.83 7.05 10.54
C CYS A 117 -5.56 7.20 9.20
N LEU A 118 -5.05 6.55 8.16
CA LEU A 118 -5.59 6.65 6.81
C LEU A 118 -7.00 6.03 6.69
N VAL A 119 -7.22 4.88 7.32
CA VAL A 119 -8.55 4.23 7.36
C VAL A 119 -9.55 5.11 8.10
N ASN A 120 -9.15 5.75 9.20
CA ASN A 120 -10.00 6.68 9.92
C ASN A 120 -10.39 7.87 9.04
N ASP A 121 -9.45 8.45 8.29
CA ASP A 121 -9.72 9.56 7.35
C ASP A 121 -10.70 9.15 6.23
N TRP A 122 -10.56 7.92 5.72
CA TRP A 122 -11.50 7.39 4.74
C TRP A 122 -12.91 7.23 5.31
N LEU A 123 -13.03 6.69 6.51
CA LEU A 123 -14.33 6.55 7.18
C LEU A 123 -15.00 7.91 7.43
N GLN A 124 -14.24 8.96 7.74
CA GLN A 124 -14.80 10.31 7.89
C GLN A 124 -15.23 10.89 6.54
N THR A 125 -14.50 10.61 5.47
CA THR A 125 -14.83 11.10 4.12
C THR A 125 -16.04 10.38 3.53
N ASP A 126 -16.15 9.07 3.74
CA ASP A 126 -17.22 8.25 3.17
C ASP A 126 -18.56 8.41 3.92
N ASN A 127 -18.54 8.92 5.16
CA ASN A 127 -19.74 9.22 5.96
C ASN A 127 -20.26 10.66 5.82
N ASN A 128 -19.55 11.54 5.08
CA ASN A 128 -19.96 12.91 4.77
C ASN A 128 -20.54 13.02 3.36
#